data_AF-A0A514C080-F1
#
_entry.id   AF-A0A514C080-F1
#
_cell.length_a   1.000
_cell.length_b   1.000
_cell.length_c   1.000
_cell.angle_alpha   90.00
_cell.angle_beta   90.00
_cell.angle_gamma   90.00
#
_symmetry.space_group_name_H-M   'P 1'
#
loop_
_entity.id
_entity.type
_entity.pdbx_description
1 polymer ?
#
loop_
_entity_poly.entity_id
_entity_poly.type
_entity_poly.pdbx_seq_one_letter_code
_entity_poly.pdbx_strand_id
1 'polypeptide(L)'
;MLILLSALTLAAALTDPEVLPPPPSETEMLETLRSERDGARIVSTEAIRLPNGSTKVCGTAEIAGQIEPFALLAEEGPRSRPVITMAGETPPTAPPPILPRHWKVNVYGPGNWNAIQGTQSNPHVEEMNAFARGLVRRICPALRAPDGVVWAIPPEPPVIY
;
A
#
# COMPACT_ATOMS: atom_id res chain seq x y z
N MET A 1 -5.19 -60.44 -33.92
CA MET A 1 -6.28 -59.97 -33.04
C MET A 1 -5.62 -59.15 -31.93
N LEU A 2 -5.50 -57.84 -32.13
CA LEU A 2 -4.76 -56.93 -31.23
C LEU A 2 -5.69 -56.43 -30.11
N ILE A 3 -5.26 -56.59 -28.86
CA ILE A 3 -5.93 -56.11 -27.65
C ILE A 3 -5.60 -54.62 -27.50
N LEU A 4 -6.58 -53.72 -27.64
CA LEU A 4 -6.43 -52.32 -27.28
C LEU A 4 -6.57 -52.16 -25.76
N LEU A 5 -5.45 -51.92 -25.07
CA LEU A 5 -5.46 -51.39 -23.72
C LEU A 5 -5.69 -49.87 -23.78
N SER A 6 -6.89 -49.43 -23.40
CA SER A 6 -7.16 -48.03 -23.10
C SER A 6 -6.61 -47.68 -21.72
N ALA A 7 -5.43 -47.07 -21.67
CA ALA A 7 -4.91 -46.45 -20.45
C ALA A 7 -5.67 -45.14 -20.21
N LEU A 8 -6.60 -45.13 -19.25
CA LEU A 8 -7.13 -43.90 -18.68
C LEU A 8 -6.01 -43.23 -17.88
N THR A 9 -5.39 -42.19 -18.44
CA THR A 9 -4.60 -41.24 -17.66
C THR A 9 -5.55 -40.40 -16.81
N LEU A 10 -5.66 -40.76 -15.53
CA LEU A 10 -6.28 -39.93 -14.51
C LEU A 10 -5.32 -38.74 -14.26
N ALA A 11 -5.56 -37.62 -14.94
CA ALA A 11 -4.90 -36.37 -14.62
C ALA A 11 -5.45 -35.89 -13.27
N ALA A 12 -4.72 -36.19 -12.19
CA ALA A 12 -4.95 -35.55 -10.91
C ALA A 12 -4.65 -34.06 -11.11
N ALA A 13 -5.70 -33.23 -11.14
CA ALA A 13 -5.57 -31.80 -10.98
C ALA A 13 -5.05 -31.55 -9.55
N LEU A 14 -3.73 -31.48 -9.41
CA LEU A 14 -3.11 -30.85 -8.25
C LEU A 14 -3.61 -29.41 -8.24
N THR A 15 -4.54 -29.13 -7.32
CA THR A 15 -4.87 -27.76 -6.93
C THR A 15 -3.61 -27.23 -6.28
N ASP A 16 -2.83 -26.48 -7.05
CA ASP A 16 -1.62 -25.81 -6.60
C ASP A 16 -1.99 -25.02 -5.33
N PRO A 17 -1.31 -25.19 -4.19
CA PRO A 17 -1.64 -24.48 -2.95
C PRO A 17 -1.38 -22.99 -3.13
N GLU A 18 -2.37 -22.28 -3.68
CA GLU A 18 -2.57 -20.83 -3.77
C GLU A 18 -1.31 -20.02 -3.41
N VAL A 19 -0.29 -20.13 -4.27
CA VAL A 19 1.02 -19.53 -4.05
C VAL A 19 0.85 -18.02 -4.20
N LEU A 20 1.19 -17.25 -3.16
CA LEU A 20 1.22 -15.80 -3.26
C LEU A 20 2.24 -15.44 -4.35
N PRO A 21 1.88 -14.65 -5.37
CA PRO A 21 2.86 -14.19 -6.36
C PRO A 21 4.03 -13.48 -5.67
N PRO A 22 5.18 -13.33 -6.35
CA PRO A 22 6.26 -12.52 -5.82
C PRO A 22 5.75 -11.11 -5.45
N PRO A 23 6.25 -10.49 -4.36
CA PRO A 23 5.93 -9.12 -4.02
C PRO A 23 6.28 -8.18 -5.16
N PRO A 24 5.49 -7.11 -5.38
CA PRO A 24 5.75 -6.15 -6.44
C PRO A 24 7.16 -5.57 -6.30
N SER A 25 7.78 -5.36 -7.45
CA SER A 25 9.04 -4.65 -7.59
C SER A 25 8.89 -3.18 -7.19
N GLU A 26 10.01 -2.52 -6.91
CA GLU A 26 10.01 -1.07 -6.67
C GLU A 26 9.38 -0.31 -7.85
N THR A 27 9.67 -0.71 -9.09
CA THR A 27 9.11 -0.09 -10.30
C THR A 27 7.58 -0.16 -10.32
N GLU A 28 7.01 -1.35 -10.10
CA GLU A 28 5.54 -1.53 -10.06
C GLU A 28 4.89 -0.73 -8.91
N MET A 29 5.56 -0.66 -7.76
CA MET A 29 5.09 0.15 -6.64
C MET A 29 5.11 1.66 -6.99
N LEU A 30 6.17 2.14 -7.64
CA LEU A 30 6.28 3.54 -8.07
C LEU A 30 5.30 3.89 -9.21
N GLU A 31 4.94 2.94 -10.07
CA GLU A 31 3.85 3.09 -11.03
C GLU A 31 2.50 3.23 -10.33
N THR A 32 2.25 2.42 -9.29
CA THR A 32 1.05 2.55 -8.45
C THR A 32 0.98 3.93 -7.83
N LEU A 33 2.11 4.41 -7.26
CA LEU A 33 2.23 5.78 -6.78
C LEU A 33 1.79 6.72 -7.89
N ARG A 34 2.54 6.86 -8.99
CA ARG A 34 2.21 7.78 -10.11
C ARG A 34 0.76 7.74 -10.57
N SER A 35 0.12 6.56 -10.56
CA SER A 35 -1.28 6.41 -10.96
C SER A 35 -2.29 7.04 -9.98
N GLU A 36 -2.06 6.93 -8.68
CA GLU A 36 -2.93 7.56 -7.67
C GLU A 36 -2.69 9.06 -7.56
N ARG A 37 -1.58 9.51 -8.14
CA ARG A 37 -0.81 10.67 -7.75
C ARG A 37 -0.27 11.36 -9.00
N ASP A 38 -1.21 11.90 -9.77
CA ASP A 38 -0.88 12.55 -11.03
C ASP A 38 0.04 13.78 -10.82
N GLY A 39 1.02 13.94 -11.70
CA GLY A 39 2.00 15.03 -11.62
C GLY A 39 3.13 14.87 -10.59
N ALA A 40 3.21 13.77 -9.83
CA ALA A 40 4.36 13.53 -8.96
C ALA A 40 5.64 13.23 -9.71
N ARG A 41 6.69 13.98 -9.39
CA ARG A 41 8.05 13.71 -9.85
C ARG A 41 8.87 13.13 -8.70
N ILE A 42 9.24 11.87 -8.82
CA ILE A 42 10.08 11.21 -7.81
C ILE A 42 11.44 11.91 -7.73
N VAL A 43 11.83 12.28 -6.51
CA VAL A 43 13.11 12.96 -6.22
C VAL A 43 14.12 11.96 -5.64
N SER A 44 13.69 11.12 -4.70
CA SER A 44 14.52 10.09 -4.09
C SER A 44 13.70 8.87 -3.71
N THR A 45 14.29 7.68 -3.81
CA THR A 45 13.69 6.42 -3.35
C THR A 45 14.71 5.52 -2.67
N GLU A 46 14.23 4.71 -1.74
CA GLU A 46 14.94 3.59 -1.15
C GLU A 46 13.96 2.44 -0.95
N ALA A 47 14.20 1.31 -1.62
CA ALA A 47 13.45 0.09 -1.43
C ALA A 47 14.07 -0.79 -0.32
N ILE A 48 13.23 -1.25 0.59
CA ILE A 48 13.60 -2.06 1.74
C ILE A 48 12.78 -3.34 1.69
N ARG A 49 13.45 -4.49 1.68
CA ARG A 49 12.81 -5.80 1.84
C ARG A 49 12.59 -6.08 3.32
N LEU A 50 11.36 -6.45 3.67
CA LEU A 50 10.96 -6.76 5.03
C LEU A 50 11.09 -8.27 5.32
N PRO A 51 11.22 -8.68 6.60
CA PRO A 51 11.40 -10.08 6.97
C PRO A 51 10.24 -11.01 6.53
N ASN A 52 9.04 -10.47 6.36
CA ASN A 52 7.87 -11.19 5.85
C ASN A 52 7.86 -11.34 4.31
N GLY A 53 8.97 -11.00 3.65
CA GLY A 53 9.11 -11.03 2.20
C GLY A 53 8.55 -9.81 1.47
N SER A 54 7.81 -8.93 2.16
CA SER A 54 7.19 -7.77 1.50
C SER A 54 8.20 -6.66 1.20
N THR A 55 7.78 -5.68 0.39
CA THR A 55 8.60 -4.54 -0.01
C THR A 55 8.00 -3.27 0.58
N LYS A 56 8.87 -2.43 1.13
CA LYS A 56 8.56 -1.04 1.49
C LYS A 56 9.43 -0.11 0.64
N VAL A 57 8.87 0.94 0.08
CA VAL A 57 9.63 2.00 -0.61
C VAL A 57 9.44 3.30 0.15
N CYS A 58 10.53 3.91 0.58
CA CYS A 58 10.54 5.20 1.25
C CYS A 58 11.12 6.24 0.29
N GLY A 59 10.58 7.45 0.26
CA GLY A 59 11.08 8.43 -0.69
C GLY A 59 10.53 9.83 -0.54
N THR A 60 10.95 10.68 -1.47
CA THR A 60 10.41 12.03 -1.64
C THR A 60 9.98 12.24 -3.08
N ALA A 61 8.92 12.99 -3.27
CA ALA A 61 8.42 13.40 -4.57
C ALA A 61 8.17 14.91 -4.58
N GLU A 62 8.50 15.56 -5.69
CA GLU A 62 8.06 16.91 -5.96
C GLU A 62 6.63 16.86 -6.52
N ILE A 63 5.75 17.62 -5.90
CA ILE A 63 4.34 17.74 -6.25
C ILE A 63 3.99 19.21 -6.13
N ALA A 64 3.48 19.82 -7.20
CA ALA A 64 3.09 21.23 -7.20
C ALA A 64 4.20 22.19 -6.71
N GLY A 65 5.47 21.87 -7.01
CA GLY A 65 6.63 22.67 -6.59
C GLY A 65 7.05 22.47 -5.13
N GLN A 66 6.43 21.55 -4.39
CA GLN A 66 6.81 21.19 -3.02
C GLN A 66 7.36 19.77 -2.97
N ILE A 67 8.40 19.56 -2.17
CA ILE A 67 8.97 18.23 -1.94
C ILE A 67 8.32 17.60 -0.72
N GLU A 68 7.57 16.53 -0.95
CA GLU A 68 6.82 15.82 0.08
C GLU A 68 7.33 14.39 0.28
N PRO A 69 7.26 13.85 1.51
CA PRO A 69 7.64 12.48 1.78
C PRO A 69 6.53 11.52 1.36
N PHE A 70 6.92 10.34 0.90
CA PHE A 70 5.99 9.23 0.69
C PHE A 70 6.55 7.92 1.25
N ALA A 71 5.64 6.99 1.53
CA ALA A 71 5.96 5.59 1.76
C ALA A 71 5.00 4.71 0.97
N LEU A 72 5.53 3.65 0.37
CA LEU A 72 4.76 2.61 -0.28
C LEU A 72 4.99 1.31 0.48
N LEU A 73 3.93 0.56 0.75
CA LEU A 73 4.03 -0.72 1.43
C LEU A 73 3.24 -1.77 0.67
N ALA A 74 3.94 -2.81 0.20
CA ALA A 74 3.32 -4.00 -0.32
C ALA A 74 2.89 -4.86 0.88
N GLU A 75 1.59 -5.14 0.96
CA GLU A 75 1.02 -6.02 1.96
C GLU A 75 0.24 -7.13 1.25
N GLU A 76 0.18 -8.30 1.89
CA GLU A 76 -0.74 -9.33 1.44
C GLU A 76 -2.18 -8.81 1.60
N GLY A 77 -2.93 -8.81 0.52
CA GLY A 77 -4.33 -8.41 0.51
C GLY A 77 -5.18 -9.35 1.35
N PRO A 78 -6.33 -8.87 1.88
CA PRO A 78 -7.20 -9.70 2.70
C PRO A 78 -7.73 -10.89 1.89
N ARG A 79 -7.62 -12.10 2.46
CA ARG A 79 -8.13 -13.35 1.85
C ARG A 79 -9.66 -13.47 1.91
N SER A 80 -10.33 -12.57 2.62
CA SER A 80 -11.79 -12.49 2.69
C SER A 80 -12.20 -11.04 2.87
N ARG A 81 -13.31 -10.62 2.24
CA ARG A 81 -13.88 -9.30 2.53
C ARG A 81 -14.44 -9.29 3.95
N PRO A 82 -14.17 -8.24 4.76
CA PRO A 82 -14.83 -8.11 6.06
C PRO A 82 -16.34 -8.04 5.85
N VAL A 83 -17.07 -8.91 6.54
CA VAL A 83 -18.52 -8.85 6.61
C VAL A 83 -18.87 -7.98 7.81
N ILE A 84 -19.37 -6.78 7.54
CA ILE A 84 -19.93 -5.91 8.58
C ILE A 84 -21.41 -6.26 8.69
N THR A 85 -21.82 -6.81 9.82
CA THR A 85 -23.23 -7.08 10.12
C THR A 85 -23.74 -5.97 11.04
N MET A 86 -24.85 -5.32 10.68
CA MET A 86 -25.43 -4.28 11.54
C MET A 86 -26.05 -4.91 12.79
N ALA A 87 -26.06 -4.17 13.89
CA ALA A 87 -26.68 -4.64 15.13
C ALA A 87 -28.16 -4.99 14.91
N GLY A 88 -28.54 -6.24 15.18
CA GLY A 88 -29.90 -6.75 14.98
C GLY A 88 -30.11 -7.51 13.66
N GLU A 89 -29.12 -7.55 12.77
CA GLU A 89 -29.17 -8.40 11.58
C GLU A 89 -28.63 -9.81 11.88
N THR A 90 -29.28 -10.82 11.31
CA THR A 90 -28.78 -12.19 11.35
C THR A 90 -27.52 -12.27 10.49
N PRO A 91 -26.39 -12.75 11.03
CA PRO A 91 -25.17 -12.94 10.25
C PRO A 91 -25.44 -13.85 9.03
N PRO A 92 -24.73 -13.64 7.91
CA PRO A 92 -24.88 -14.51 6.76
C PRO A 92 -24.55 -15.97 7.10
N THR A 93 -25.37 -16.90 6.60
CA THR A 93 -25.26 -18.33 6.90
C THR A 93 -24.09 -19.01 6.17
N ALA A 94 -23.64 -18.44 5.06
CA ALA A 94 -22.49 -18.93 4.30
C ALA A 94 -21.23 -18.14 4.68
N PRO A 95 -20.07 -18.80 4.82
CA PRO A 95 -18.81 -18.11 5.04
C PRO A 95 -18.51 -17.18 3.85
N PRO A 96 -17.83 -16.03 4.09
CA PRO A 96 -17.44 -15.14 3.00
C PRO A 96 -16.54 -15.88 2.00
N PRO A 97 -16.65 -15.58 0.70
CA PRO A 97 -15.81 -16.21 -0.31
C PRO A 97 -14.33 -15.92 -0.02
N ILE A 98 -13.51 -16.96 -0.13
CA ILE A 98 -12.05 -16.84 -0.04
C ILE A 98 -11.57 -16.27 -1.37
N LEU A 99 -10.89 -15.13 -1.32
CA LEU A 99 -10.27 -14.49 -2.48
C LEU A 99 -8.84 -15.02 -2.67
N PRO A 100 -8.37 -15.07 -3.93
CA PRO A 100 -6.98 -15.37 -4.24
C PRO A 100 -6.00 -14.48 -3.45
N ARG A 101 -4.92 -15.07 -2.93
CA ARG A 101 -3.77 -14.34 -2.38
C ARG A 101 -3.23 -13.38 -3.43
N HIS A 102 -3.10 -12.11 -3.06
CA HIS A 102 -2.58 -11.05 -3.93
C HIS A 102 -1.83 -10.01 -3.10
N TRP A 103 -1.00 -9.21 -3.75
CA TRP A 103 -0.39 -8.04 -3.13
C TRP A 103 -1.27 -6.82 -3.31
N LYS A 104 -1.38 -6.03 -2.26
CA LYS A 104 -1.92 -4.67 -2.29
C LYS A 104 -0.79 -3.71 -1.97
N VAL A 105 -0.64 -2.67 -2.80
CA VAL A 105 0.27 -1.56 -2.50
C VAL A 105 -0.53 -0.47 -1.80
N ASN A 106 -0.13 -0.11 -0.59
CA ASN A 106 -0.68 1.04 0.12
C ASN A 106 0.23 2.25 -0.10
N VAL A 107 -0.35 3.39 -0.46
CA VAL A 107 0.35 4.65 -0.68
C VAL A 107 0.12 5.59 0.51
N TYR A 108 1.20 6.02 1.15
CA TYR A 108 1.19 6.96 2.26
C TYR A 108 1.94 8.24 1.88
N GLY A 109 1.38 9.37 2.27
CA GLY A 109 1.93 10.71 2.02
C GLY A 109 0.80 11.74 2.04
N PRO A 110 1.13 13.04 2.03
CA PRO A 110 0.15 14.12 1.90
C PRO A 110 -0.85 13.79 0.79
N GLY A 111 -2.16 13.83 1.11
CA GLY A 111 -3.20 13.22 0.29
C GLY A 111 -3.90 14.20 -0.66
N ASN A 112 -3.84 15.50 -0.36
CA ASN A 112 -4.62 16.50 -1.06
C ASN A 112 -3.75 17.28 -2.06
N TRP A 113 -3.52 16.65 -3.20
CA TRP A 113 -2.50 17.03 -4.18
C TRP A 113 -2.85 18.31 -4.91
N ASN A 114 -4.14 18.54 -5.10
CA ASN A 114 -4.70 19.76 -5.67
C ASN A 114 -4.72 20.92 -4.66
N ALA A 115 -4.66 20.64 -3.35
CA ALA A 115 -4.67 21.68 -2.30
C ALA A 115 -3.27 22.21 -1.97
N ILE A 116 -2.21 21.55 -2.46
CA ILE A 116 -0.84 22.08 -2.42
C ILE A 116 -0.70 23.23 -3.44
N GLN A 117 -1.52 23.22 -4.50
CA GLN A 117 -1.65 24.34 -5.44
C GLN A 117 -2.67 25.37 -4.96
N GLY A 118 -2.19 26.49 -4.42
CA GLY A 118 -2.94 27.74 -4.46
C GLY A 118 -3.92 28.00 -3.30
N THR A 119 -3.47 28.89 -2.40
CA THR A 119 -4.23 30.02 -1.83
C THR A 119 -5.54 29.81 -1.05
N GLN A 120 -6.03 28.59 -0.83
CA GLN A 120 -6.96 28.32 0.27
C GLN A 120 -6.32 27.35 1.26
N SER A 121 -5.62 27.91 2.24
CA SER A 121 -5.18 27.20 3.44
C SER A 121 -6.40 26.71 4.21
N ASN A 122 -6.94 25.55 3.82
CA ASN A 122 -7.91 24.86 4.64
C ASN A 122 -7.14 24.25 5.83
N PRO A 123 -7.32 24.73 7.07
CA PRO A 123 -6.53 24.25 8.20
C PRO A 123 -6.67 22.74 8.42
N HIS A 124 -7.83 22.18 8.07
CA HIS A 124 -8.07 20.75 8.13
C HIS A 124 -7.20 19.97 7.12
N VAL A 125 -6.97 20.52 5.92
CA VAL A 125 -6.10 19.89 4.92
C VAL A 125 -4.64 19.94 5.37
N GLU A 126 -4.19 21.06 5.94
CA GLU A 126 -2.85 21.17 6.49
C GLU A 126 -2.62 20.20 7.65
N GLU A 127 -3.61 20.05 8.55
CA GLU A 127 -3.57 19.08 9.64
C GLU A 127 -3.48 17.63 9.11
N MET A 128 -4.31 17.29 8.13
CA MET A 128 -4.28 15.96 7.50
C MET A 128 -2.96 15.69 6.77
N ASN A 129 -2.39 16.70 6.09
CA ASN A 129 -1.08 16.58 5.45
C ASN A 129 0.03 16.41 6.50
N ALA A 130 0.00 17.20 7.58
CA ALA A 130 0.96 17.07 8.67
C ALA A 130 0.88 15.67 9.31
N PHE A 131 -0.33 15.17 9.58
CA PHE A 131 -0.57 13.80 10.05
C PHE A 131 0.01 12.77 9.08
N ALA A 132 -0.25 12.92 7.77
CA ALA A 132 0.27 12.02 6.75
C ALA A 132 1.81 12.02 6.70
N ARG A 133 2.47 13.19 6.80
CA ARG A 133 3.94 13.29 6.91
C ARG A 133 4.45 12.58 8.17
N GLY A 134 3.74 12.73 9.29
CA GLY A 134 4.02 12.00 10.53
C GLY A 134 3.92 10.48 10.37
N LEU A 135 2.88 10.00 9.68
CA LEU A 135 2.72 8.58 9.37
C LEU A 135 3.86 8.06 8.48
N VAL A 136 4.22 8.80 7.43
CA VAL A 136 5.37 8.44 6.58
C VAL A 136 6.65 8.35 7.40
N ARG A 137 6.92 9.27 8.34
CA ARG A 137 8.10 9.19 9.22
C ARG A 137 8.09 7.98 10.15
N ARG A 138 6.93 7.56 10.65
CA ARG A 138 6.82 6.32 11.45
C ARG A 138 7.11 5.09 10.61
N ILE A 139 6.62 5.05 9.37
CA ILE A 139 6.86 3.95 8.43
C ILE A 139 8.33 3.95 7.95
N CYS A 140 8.90 5.14 7.75
CA CYS A 140 10.23 5.39 7.20
C CYS A 140 11.07 6.26 8.15
N PRO A 141 11.55 5.71 9.29
CA PRO A 141 12.24 6.49 10.33
C PRO A 141 13.60 7.03 9.89
N ALA A 142 14.21 6.45 8.85
CA ALA A 142 15.46 6.92 8.26
C ALA A 142 15.26 8.05 7.25
N LEU A 143 14.03 8.26 6.74
CA LEU A 143 13.76 9.30 5.76
C LEU A 143 14.01 10.69 6.36
N ARG A 144 14.67 11.56 5.59
CA ARG A 144 14.97 12.94 5.95
C ARG A 144 14.46 13.87 4.87
N ALA A 145 14.08 15.08 5.28
CA ALA A 145 13.79 16.14 4.34
C ALA A 145 15.08 16.55 3.62
N PRO A 146 15.05 16.80 2.30
CA PRO A 146 16.19 17.36 1.58
C PRO A 146 16.59 18.75 2.10
N ASP A 147 17.79 19.19 1.76
CA ASP A 147 18.30 20.51 2.16
C ASP A 147 17.33 21.63 1.77
N GLY A 148 17.03 22.52 2.73
CA GLY A 148 16.10 23.63 2.54
C GLY A 148 14.61 23.26 2.59
N VAL A 149 14.26 21.98 2.75
CA VAL A 149 12.87 21.52 2.92
C VAL A 149 12.57 21.30 4.39
N VAL A 150 11.45 21.85 4.86
CA VAL A 150 10.94 21.63 6.23
C VAL A 150 9.53 21.09 6.17
N TRP A 151 9.32 19.92 6.74
CA TRP A 151 8.01 19.30 6.85
C TRP A 151 7.34 19.68 8.17
N ALA A 152 6.16 20.29 8.09
CA ALA A 152 5.30 20.44 9.25
C ALA A 152 4.73 19.05 9.61
N ILE A 153 5.11 18.55 10.78
CA ILE A 153 4.68 17.25 11.33
C ILE A 153 4.09 17.53 12.71
N PRO A 154 2.94 16.94 13.08
CA PRO A 154 2.37 17.14 14.41
C PRO A 154 3.37 16.66 15.47
N PRO A 155 3.38 17.28 16.66
CA PRO A 155 4.17 16.78 17.77
C PRO A 155 3.77 15.32 18.04
N GLU A 156 4.75 14.48 18.39
CA GLU A 156 4.41 13.13 18.83
C GLU A 156 3.47 13.22 20.04
N PRO A 157 2.35 12.48 20.05
CA PRO A 157 1.52 12.44 21.23
C PRO A 157 2.37 11.91 22.39
N PRO A 158 2.20 12.44 23.61
CA PRO A 158 2.93 11.92 24.77
C PRO A 158 2.66 10.42 24.91
N VAL A 159 3.71 9.64 25.13
CA VAL A 159 3.57 8.22 25.46
C VAL A 159 2.96 8.15 26.85
N ILE A 160 1.66 7.82 26.93
CA ILE A 160 0.99 7.54 28.20
C ILE A 160 1.36 6.10 28.58
N TYR A 161 2.21 5.96 29.59
CA TYR A 161 2.56 4.67 30.22
C TYR A 161 1.56 4.33 31.34
#